data_AF-A0A960W9Y6-F1
#
_entry.id   AF-A0A960W9Y6-F1
#
_cell.length_a   1.000
_cell.length_b   1.000
_cell.length_c   1.000
_cell.angle_alpha   90.00
_cell.angle_beta   90.00
_cell.angle_gamma   90.00
#
_symmetry.space_group_name_H-M   'P 1'
#
loop_
_entity.id
_entity.type
_entity.pdbx_description
1 polymer ?
#
loop_
_entity_poly.entity_id
_entity_poly.type
_entity_poly.pdbx_seq_one_letter_code
_entity_poly.pdbx_strand_id
1 'polypeptide(L)'
;MRHYKPEQIKIKKERTWYFLSCTLFLFLSVSISFAQNHDDIDIDQLAQDPYWHLLLHYKKTRKGFRSLADGESFFIHPRGHIEPLLEMQSNIDALFTDAPIEDDTKDPRCRFPLRYQWLQKKLQKTSYPLHAQLPCRTFQSWKSQLGTQKLYVNFASNYTNNPASMFGHTFLRLERSQNNKKLPDMLHYTVNFAAETNGHDGGITYTLKGLLGGYPGVFSTIPFYQNIQKYNHIESRDLWEYPLALTASQIDTVMDHLWELGSTFFRYYFIDENCSYFLLLLLETTDPLAKLDQHSELPFFTMPLDTIRMLKKNTSWVGPPQYRPAIEKVFFERYRQLQRKQKKATRHLLQKTFDPTYVQLSPKQQAEVLDTAIDYFAWVEHHHAKTPFQKKILLERSKMTVPNQYTSISHPKDPTEGHQTLRIGLGYQYMDQSHYANLHLRLAYHDLLDSPIGFDPVSQVEFFSFHGRLNLDAVKARVAEFKIVEIVSLYPYQKQTKKISWNVSTGYQTQPVAS
;
A
#
# COMPACT_ATOMS: atom_id res chain seq x y z
N MET A 1 -15.54 65.07 42.57
CA MET A 1 -15.99 66.35 41.98
C MET A 1 -14.78 67.22 41.70
N ARG A 2 -14.75 67.83 40.52
CA ARG A 2 -14.22 69.17 40.19
C ARG A 2 -12.76 69.48 40.60
N HIS A 3 -11.85 69.60 39.62
CA HIS A 3 -11.54 70.86 38.92
C HIS A 3 -10.80 71.88 39.81
N TYR A 4 -9.52 72.15 39.56
CA TYR A 4 -8.99 73.31 38.82
C TYR A 4 -7.48 73.51 39.08
N LYS A 5 -6.74 73.78 38.00
CA LYS A 5 -5.38 74.40 37.91
C LYS A 5 -5.51 75.93 38.12
N PRO A 6 -4.49 76.82 37.92
CA PRO A 6 -3.01 76.74 37.78
C PRO A 6 -2.26 77.90 38.56
N GLU A 7 -0.99 78.14 38.18
CA GLU A 7 -0.20 79.41 38.22
C GLU A 7 1.00 79.42 39.19
N GLN A 8 2.14 80.09 38.95
CA GLN A 8 2.91 80.48 37.75
C GLN A 8 4.30 80.94 38.25
N ILE A 9 5.35 80.73 37.42
CA ILE A 9 6.52 81.60 37.18
C ILE A 9 7.47 81.95 38.35
N LYS A 10 8.76 81.63 38.20
CA LYS A 10 9.83 82.66 38.08
C LYS A 10 11.15 82.16 37.51
N ILE A 11 11.65 83.00 36.60
CA ILE A 11 12.83 82.94 35.75
C ILE A 11 14.07 83.35 36.55
N LYS A 12 15.23 82.75 36.27
CA LYS A 12 16.51 83.48 36.29
C LYS A 12 17.46 82.95 35.21
N LYS A 13 17.86 83.87 34.35
CA LYS A 13 18.79 83.75 33.23
C LYS A 13 20.13 84.36 33.66
N GLU A 14 21.22 83.92 33.03
CA GLU A 14 22.59 84.48 32.92
C GLU A 14 23.61 83.33 33.11
N ARG A 15 24.69 83.15 32.34
CA ARG A 15 25.40 84.03 31.40
C ARG A 15 26.27 83.14 30.48
N THR A 16 26.40 83.58 29.24
CA THR A 16 27.22 83.05 28.12
C THR A 16 28.73 83.15 28.34
N TRP A 17 29.48 82.14 27.86
CA TRP A 17 30.86 82.29 27.38
C TRP A 17 31.01 81.49 26.06
N TYR A 18 31.48 82.17 25.02
CA TYR A 18 31.82 81.63 23.70
C TYR A 18 33.24 81.05 23.72
N PHE A 19 33.44 79.88 23.12
CA PHE A 19 34.70 79.54 22.47
C PHE A 19 34.43 78.78 21.16
N LEU A 20 34.87 79.41 20.07
CA LEU A 20 34.94 78.90 18.71
C LEU A 20 36.03 77.81 18.64
N SER A 21 35.75 76.66 18.02
CA SER A 21 36.79 75.87 17.34
C SER A 21 36.18 74.89 16.33
N CYS A 22 36.51 75.15 15.06
CA CYS A 22 36.72 74.24 13.94
C CYS A 22 35.72 73.09 13.67
N THR A 23 34.89 73.37 12.67
CA THR A 23 34.39 72.43 11.65
C THR A 23 35.43 71.44 11.13
N LEU A 24 35.16 70.15 11.29
CA LEU A 24 35.59 69.10 10.35
C LEU A 24 34.45 68.07 10.25
N PHE A 25 33.47 68.32 9.37
CA PHE A 25 32.46 67.34 8.99
C PHE A 25 33.12 66.31 8.06
N LEU A 26 33.61 65.21 8.65
CA LEU A 26 33.89 63.99 7.90
C LEU A 26 32.54 63.37 7.52
N PHE A 27 32.08 63.67 6.31
CA PHE A 27 31.10 62.85 5.61
C PHE A 27 31.75 61.49 5.36
N LEU A 28 31.60 60.55 6.30
CA LEU A 28 31.64 59.14 5.95
C LEU A 28 30.41 58.89 5.07
N SER A 29 30.62 58.95 3.76
CA SER A 29 29.78 58.27 2.81
C SER A 29 29.80 56.79 3.15
N VAL A 30 28.85 56.36 4.00
CA VAL A 30 28.43 54.98 4.02
C VAL A 30 27.82 54.75 2.65
N SER A 31 28.64 54.26 1.72
CA SER A 31 28.15 53.54 0.56
C SER A 31 27.39 52.34 1.13
N ILE A 32 26.09 52.53 1.36
CA ILE A 32 25.15 51.42 1.31
C ILE A 32 25.21 50.96 -0.13
N SER A 33 26.18 50.10 -0.43
CA SER A 33 26.02 49.18 -1.53
C SER A 33 24.77 48.39 -1.17
N PHE A 34 23.65 48.77 -1.76
CA PHE A 34 22.59 47.82 -2.02
C PHE A 34 23.28 46.72 -2.83
N ALA A 35 23.77 45.69 -2.14
CA ALA A 35 23.92 44.39 -2.76
C ALA A 35 22.56 44.12 -3.38
N GLN A 36 22.52 44.06 -4.72
CA GLN A 36 21.38 43.51 -5.40
C GLN A 36 21.13 42.16 -4.72
N ASN A 37 19.95 41.97 -4.13
CA ASN A 37 19.51 40.67 -3.64
C ASN A 37 19.74 39.69 -4.79
N HIS A 38 20.79 38.87 -4.67
CA HIS A 38 20.80 37.60 -5.35
C HIS A 38 19.58 36.84 -4.81
N ASP A 39 18.85 36.18 -5.70
CA ASP A 39 17.74 35.29 -5.35
C ASP A 39 18.26 34.12 -4.49
N ASP A 40 18.59 34.39 -3.21
CA ASP A 40 18.98 33.38 -2.24
C ASP A 40 17.72 32.60 -1.89
N ILE A 41 17.67 31.37 -2.38
CA ILE A 41 16.63 30.43 -2.02
C ILE A 41 16.73 30.15 -0.52
N ASP A 42 15.60 30.37 0.17
CA ASP A 42 15.46 30.05 1.57
C ASP A 42 15.46 28.51 1.75
N ILE A 43 16.63 27.98 2.12
CA ILE A 43 16.85 26.55 2.37
C ILE A 43 15.95 26.08 3.53
N ASP A 44 15.69 26.92 4.53
CA ASP A 44 14.77 26.59 5.63
C ASP A 44 13.34 26.42 5.11
N GLN A 45 12.91 27.27 4.18
CA GLN A 45 11.61 27.13 3.55
C GLN A 45 11.52 25.85 2.70
N LEU A 46 12.56 25.52 1.93
CA LEU A 46 12.61 24.28 1.17
C LEU A 46 12.60 23.04 2.08
N ALA A 47 13.35 23.07 3.18
CA ALA A 47 13.40 21.98 4.15
C ALA A 47 12.05 21.71 4.83
N GLN A 48 11.16 22.71 4.85
CA GLN A 48 9.79 22.58 5.39
C GLN A 48 8.74 22.24 4.32
N ASP A 49 9.12 22.17 3.04
CA ASP A 49 8.19 21.88 1.94
C ASP A 49 7.51 20.51 2.17
N PRO A 50 6.17 20.41 2.14
CA PRO A 50 5.47 19.15 2.35
C PRO A 50 5.89 18.04 1.37
N TYR A 51 6.29 18.40 0.15
CA TYR A 51 6.76 17.41 -0.82
C TYR A 51 8.14 16.86 -0.44
N TRP A 52 9.03 17.70 0.09
CA TRP A 52 10.30 17.23 0.65
C TRP A 52 10.05 16.22 1.79
N HIS A 53 9.07 16.54 2.65
CA HIS A 53 8.67 15.63 3.71
C HIS A 53 8.14 14.30 3.19
N LEU A 54 7.37 14.31 2.11
CA LEU A 54 6.86 13.11 1.47
C LEU A 54 7.98 12.25 0.85
N LEU A 55 8.91 12.85 0.10
CA LEU A 55 10.04 12.13 -0.52
C LEU A 55 10.92 11.42 0.52
N LEU A 56 11.06 12.01 1.70
CA LEU A 56 11.85 11.44 2.79
C LEU A 56 11.02 10.70 3.83
N HIS A 57 9.72 10.50 3.59
CA HIS A 57 8.80 9.79 4.49
C HIS A 57 8.79 10.37 5.92
N TYR A 58 8.96 11.68 6.08
CA TYR A 58 8.90 12.34 7.39
C TYR A 58 7.46 12.39 7.93
N LYS A 59 7.32 12.04 9.21
CA LYS A 59 6.13 12.26 10.01
C LYS A 59 6.39 13.29 11.08
N LYS A 60 5.38 14.11 11.34
CA LYS A 60 5.39 15.06 12.44
C LYS A 60 5.28 14.31 13.77
N THR A 61 6.18 14.59 14.68
CA THR A 61 6.20 14.09 16.05
C THR A 61 6.03 15.25 17.04
N ARG A 62 5.89 14.95 18.34
CA ARG A 62 5.85 16.00 19.37
C ARG A 62 7.14 16.84 19.44
N LYS A 63 8.27 16.31 18.96
CA LYS A 63 9.61 16.94 19.07
C LYS A 63 10.16 17.46 17.74
N GLY A 64 9.38 17.45 16.65
CA GLY A 64 9.86 17.82 15.32
C GLY A 64 9.39 16.81 14.28
N PHE A 65 10.29 16.33 13.42
CA PHE A 65 10.00 15.34 12.38
C PHE A 65 10.83 14.08 12.59
N ARG A 66 10.31 12.95 12.10
CA ARG A 66 11.04 11.68 12.03
C ARG A 66 10.65 10.93 10.78
N SER A 67 11.62 10.45 10.03
CA SER A 67 11.37 9.61 8.86
C SER A 67 10.95 8.21 9.28
N LEU A 68 10.05 7.62 8.50
CA LEU A 68 9.71 6.20 8.58
C LEU A 68 10.80 5.30 8.00
N ALA A 69 11.68 5.83 7.14
CA ALA A 69 12.79 5.06 6.60
C ALA A 69 13.83 4.80 7.70
N ASP A 70 14.11 3.52 7.97
CA ASP A 70 15.05 3.08 9.00
C ASP A 70 16.47 2.85 8.42
N GLY A 71 16.62 2.71 7.11
CA GLY A 71 17.91 2.51 6.46
C GLY A 71 18.77 3.79 6.41
N GLU A 72 19.94 3.76 7.05
CA GLU A 72 20.86 4.92 7.13
C GLU A 72 21.32 5.41 5.74
N SER A 73 21.51 4.49 4.79
CA SER A 73 21.91 4.81 3.41
C SER A 73 20.90 5.67 2.64
N PHE A 74 19.66 5.78 3.10
CA PHE A 74 18.63 6.61 2.48
C PHE A 74 18.85 8.11 2.67
N PHE A 75 19.62 8.49 3.69
CA PHE A 75 19.92 9.86 4.04
C PHE A 75 21.36 10.18 3.65
N ILE A 76 21.59 11.41 3.19
CA ILE A 76 22.94 11.91 2.92
C ILE A 76 23.57 12.38 4.22
N HIS A 77 22.80 13.05 5.08
CA HIS A 77 23.26 13.47 6.39
C HIS A 77 23.05 12.35 7.43
N PRO A 78 24.01 12.08 8.35
CA PRO A 78 23.85 11.06 9.40
C PRO A 78 22.63 11.27 10.32
N ARG A 79 22.26 12.54 10.54
CA ARG A 79 21.05 12.92 11.28
C ARG A 79 19.84 13.22 10.39
N GLY A 80 19.92 12.94 9.09
CA GLY A 80 18.88 13.27 8.13
C GLY A 80 17.52 12.72 8.57
N HIS A 81 17.45 11.48 9.05
CA HIS A 81 16.21 10.84 9.52
C HIS A 81 15.40 11.61 10.60
N ILE A 82 15.96 12.60 11.29
CA ILE A 82 15.26 13.45 12.28
C ILE A 82 15.44 14.97 12.07
N GLU A 83 16.34 15.40 11.18
CA GLU A 83 16.63 16.81 10.92
C GLU A 83 16.45 17.14 9.43
N PRO A 84 15.23 17.51 8.98
CA PRO A 84 14.94 17.80 7.57
C PRO A 84 15.81 18.89 6.97
N LEU A 85 16.22 19.88 7.77
CA LEU A 85 17.09 20.98 7.34
C LEU A 85 18.51 20.52 7.03
N LEU A 86 19.13 19.73 7.92
CA LEU A 86 20.47 19.19 7.69
C LEU A 86 20.50 18.25 6.49
N GLU A 87 19.43 17.47 6.30
CA GLU A 87 19.28 16.62 5.11
C GLU A 87 19.14 17.46 3.84
N MET A 88 18.33 18.53 3.87
CA MET A 88 18.17 19.44 2.73
C MET A 88 19.51 20.05 2.30
N GLN A 89 20.26 20.62 3.24
CA GLN A 89 21.58 21.20 2.99
C GLN A 89 22.54 20.17 2.37
N SER A 90 22.61 18.98 2.98
CA SER A 90 23.48 17.91 2.48
C SER A 90 23.07 17.40 1.10
N ASN A 91 21.77 17.41 0.77
CA ASN A 91 21.29 17.07 -0.57
C ASN A 91 21.66 18.14 -1.60
N ILE A 92 21.56 19.43 -1.26
CA ILE A 92 21.99 20.51 -2.16
C ILE A 92 23.49 20.35 -2.46
N ASP A 93 24.32 20.20 -1.43
CA ASP A 93 25.78 20.07 -1.57
C ASP A 93 26.18 18.83 -2.39
N ALA A 94 25.54 17.69 -2.12
CA ALA A 94 25.88 16.42 -2.76
C ALA A 94 25.33 16.29 -4.18
N LEU A 95 24.15 16.85 -4.47
CA LEU A 95 23.47 16.67 -5.75
C LEU A 95 23.84 17.74 -6.78
N PHE A 96 24.28 18.92 -6.35
CA PHE A 96 24.67 20.04 -7.22
C PHE A 96 26.16 20.34 -7.13
N THR A 97 26.98 19.27 -7.13
CA THR A 97 28.44 19.35 -7.23
C THR A 97 28.91 19.31 -8.69
N ASP A 98 30.06 19.93 -8.96
CA ASP A 98 30.78 19.86 -10.24
C ASP A 98 31.72 18.66 -10.34
N ALA A 99 31.84 17.85 -9.28
CA ALA A 99 32.66 16.65 -9.31
C ALA A 99 32.18 15.68 -10.41
N PRO A 100 33.08 15.07 -11.18
CA PRO A 100 32.71 14.07 -12.18
C PRO A 100 32.09 12.84 -11.50
N ILE A 101 31.19 12.16 -12.20
CA ILE A 101 30.63 10.88 -11.73
C ILE A 101 31.69 9.80 -11.94
N GLU A 102 32.29 9.30 -10.87
CA GLU A 102 33.25 8.18 -10.92
C GLU A 102 32.56 6.81 -10.93
N ASP A 103 31.49 6.67 -10.14
CA ASP A 103 30.71 5.43 -9.98
C ASP A 103 29.22 5.76 -9.88
N ASP A 104 28.48 5.50 -10.96
CA ASP A 104 27.03 5.72 -11.07
C ASP A 104 26.23 5.06 -9.92
N THR A 105 26.73 3.99 -9.30
CA THR A 105 26.01 3.28 -8.22
C THR A 105 26.15 3.95 -6.86
N LYS A 106 27.20 4.77 -6.68
CA LYS A 106 27.51 5.45 -5.42
C LYS A 106 27.19 6.93 -5.47
N ASP A 107 27.18 7.52 -6.66
CA ASP A 107 26.93 8.94 -6.85
C ASP A 107 25.51 9.33 -6.36
N PRO A 108 25.40 10.27 -5.41
CA PRO A 108 24.10 10.71 -4.89
C PRO A 108 23.12 11.15 -5.98
N ARG A 109 23.61 11.75 -7.07
CA ARG A 109 22.77 12.23 -8.18
C ARG A 109 22.09 11.09 -8.93
N CYS A 110 22.75 9.93 -9.00
CA CYS A 110 22.21 8.73 -9.63
C CYS A 110 21.44 7.84 -8.64
N ARG A 111 21.70 7.96 -7.34
CA ARG A 111 20.94 7.28 -6.28
C ARG A 111 19.62 7.98 -5.98
N PHE A 112 19.57 9.31 -6.10
CA PHE A 112 18.42 10.15 -5.78
C PHE A 112 17.91 10.98 -6.97
N PRO A 113 17.50 10.35 -8.08
CA PRO A 113 17.09 11.05 -9.30
C PRO A 113 15.85 11.92 -9.09
N LEU A 114 14.88 11.51 -8.27
CA LEU A 114 13.66 12.28 -8.04
C LEU A 114 13.95 13.50 -7.15
N ARG A 115 14.75 13.33 -6.09
CA ARG A 115 15.20 14.46 -5.25
C ARG A 115 15.98 15.46 -6.07
N TYR A 116 16.90 15.00 -6.93
CA TYR A 116 17.64 15.85 -7.86
C TYR A 116 16.72 16.63 -8.79
N GLN A 117 15.78 15.96 -9.48
CA GLN A 117 14.84 16.62 -10.38
C GLN A 117 13.95 17.65 -9.67
N TRP A 118 13.48 17.34 -8.46
CA TRP A 118 12.65 18.26 -7.68
C TRP A 118 13.46 19.49 -7.24
N LEU A 119 14.66 19.29 -6.68
CA LEU A 119 15.54 20.39 -6.31
C LEU A 119 15.96 21.21 -7.52
N GLN A 120 16.28 20.58 -8.65
CA GLN A 120 16.63 21.28 -9.88
C GLN A 120 15.53 22.24 -10.31
N LYS A 121 14.24 21.86 -10.18
CA LYS A 121 13.10 22.74 -10.46
C LYS A 121 12.98 23.90 -9.47
N LYS A 122 13.29 23.68 -8.19
CA LYS A 122 13.26 24.71 -7.15
C LYS A 122 14.43 25.69 -7.28
N LEU A 123 15.61 25.20 -7.68
CA LEU A 123 16.87 25.92 -7.75
C LEU A 123 17.14 26.65 -9.09
N GLN A 124 16.20 26.66 -10.04
CA GLN A 124 16.41 27.18 -11.41
C GLN A 124 16.93 28.63 -11.51
N LYS A 125 16.77 29.44 -10.46
CA LYS A 125 17.18 30.86 -10.42
C LYS A 125 18.48 31.12 -9.65
N THR A 126 19.21 30.07 -9.27
CA THR A 126 20.41 30.17 -8.42
C THR A 126 21.70 29.95 -9.20
N SER A 127 22.82 30.17 -8.52
CA SER A 127 24.18 29.93 -9.03
C SER A 127 24.63 28.46 -8.95
N TYR A 128 23.77 27.52 -8.52
CA TYR A 128 24.13 26.11 -8.45
C TYR A 128 24.29 25.49 -9.85
N PRO A 129 25.28 24.61 -10.07
CA PRO A 129 25.48 23.97 -11.36
C PRO A 129 24.32 23.03 -11.69
N LEU A 130 23.54 23.37 -12.70
CA LEU A 130 22.40 22.57 -13.16
C LEU A 130 22.84 21.64 -14.30
N HIS A 131 22.95 20.35 -14.02
CA HIS A 131 23.24 19.34 -15.04
C HIS A 131 21.94 18.91 -15.73
N ALA A 132 21.77 19.28 -17.00
CA ALA A 132 20.55 18.99 -17.75
C ALA A 132 20.31 17.48 -17.98
N GLN A 133 21.38 16.68 -18.05
CA GLN A 133 21.27 15.23 -18.19
C GLN A 133 22.45 14.52 -17.54
N LEU A 134 22.15 13.66 -16.57
CA LEU A 134 23.12 12.79 -15.94
C LEU A 134 23.08 11.42 -16.63
N PRO A 135 24.22 10.80 -16.98
CA PRO A 135 24.25 9.54 -17.71
C PRO A 135 23.63 8.38 -16.93
N CYS A 136 23.83 8.34 -15.59
CA CYS A 136 23.30 7.37 -14.62
C CYS A 136 22.88 6.03 -15.24
N ARG A 137 23.82 5.31 -15.86
CA ARG A 137 23.55 4.22 -16.81
C ARG A 137 22.83 3.06 -16.14
N THR A 138 23.17 2.74 -14.89
CA THR A 138 22.54 1.68 -14.12
C THR A 138 21.06 1.97 -13.87
N PHE A 139 20.75 3.19 -13.42
CA PHE A 139 19.37 3.65 -13.21
C PHE A 139 18.57 3.66 -14.52
N GLN A 140 19.14 4.22 -15.59
CA GLN A 140 18.49 4.25 -16.91
C GLN A 140 18.24 2.85 -17.46
N SER A 141 19.20 1.92 -17.29
CA SER A 141 19.04 0.51 -17.69
C SER A 141 17.93 -0.16 -16.89
N TRP A 142 17.89 0.02 -15.57
CA TRP A 142 16.84 -0.52 -14.71
C TRP A 142 15.45 0.00 -15.12
N LYS A 143 15.31 1.31 -15.30
CA LYS A 143 14.04 1.95 -15.70
C LYS A 143 13.58 1.49 -17.08
N SER A 144 14.52 1.37 -18.04
CA SER A 144 14.25 0.86 -19.40
C SER A 144 13.86 -0.62 -19.41
N GLN A 145 14.51 -1.45 -18.59
CA GLN A 145 14.15 -2.87 -18.46
C GLN A 145 12.73 -3.05 -17.95
N LEU A 146 12.28 -2.22 -17.00
CA LEU A 146 10.90 -2.22 -16.57
C LEU A 146 9.97 -1.71 -17.68
N GLY A 147 10.31 -0.61 -18.36
CA GLY A 147 9.59 -0.16 -19.56
C GLY A 147 8.09 0.08 -19.32
N THR A 148 7.78 0.64 -18.14
CA THR A 148 6.44 0.81 -17.61
C THR A 148 5.66 1.88 -18.36
N GLN A 149 4.52 1.51 -18.95
CA GLN A 149 3.61 2.45 -19.62
C GLN A 149 2.33 2.74 -18.86
N LYS A 150 1.88 1.80 -18.02
CA LYS A 150 0.70 1.96 -17.16
C LYS A 150 0.92 1.29 -15.83
N LEU A 151 0.26 1.84 -14.82
CA LEU A 151 0.23 1.30 -13.47
C LEU A 151 -1.17 0.77 -13.15
N TYR A 152 -1.22 -0.31 -12.38
CA TYR A 152 -2.44 -0.84 -11.80
C TYR A 152 -2.23 -1.03 -10.31
N VAL A 153 -3.18 -0.59 -9.48
CA VAL A 153 -3.26 -1.06 -8.09
C VAL A 153 -3.99 -2.39 -8.12
N ASN A 154 -3.36 -3.43 -7.60
CA ASN A 154 -3.95 -4.76 -7.53
C ASN A 154 -4.32 -5.05 -6.09
N PHE A 155 -5.48 -5.67 -5.89
CA PHE A 155 -5.93 -6.18 -4.60
C PHE A 155 -6.18 -7.68 -4.69
N ALA A 156 -5.48 -8.43 -3.85
CA ALA A 156 -5.78 -9.82 -3.59
C ALA A 156 -6.77 -9.89 -2.41
N SER A 157 -7.92 -10.55 -2.61
CA SER A 157 -8.99 -10.68 -1.60
C SER A 157 -8.50 -11.33 -0.30
N ASN A 158 -9.22 -11.23 0.81
CA ASN A 158 -8.82 -11.86 2.08
C ASN A 158 -8.64 -13.39 1.96
N TYR A 159 -7.75 -13.97 2.79
CA TYR A 159 -7.55 -15.42 2.91
C TYR A 159 -7.34 -15.84 4.37
N THR A 160 -8.33 -16.52 4.94
CA THR A 160 -8.38 -16.80 6.39
C THR A 160 -7.43 -17.89 6.87
N ASN A 161 -6.96 -18.79 5.99
CA ASN A 161 -6.06 -19.87 6.38
C ASN A 161 -4.59 -19.44 6.50
N ASN A 162 -4.25 -18.17 6.24
CA ASN A 162 -2.91 -17.63 6.44
C ASN A 162 -2.98 -16.27 7.15
N PRO A 163 -2.50 -16.15 8.40
CA PRO A 163 -2.51 -14.89 9.15
C PRO A 163 -1.95 -13.68 8.40
N ALA A 164 -0.89 -13.88 7.60
CA ALA A 164 -0.26 -12.81 6.82
C ALA A 164 -1.14 -12.27 5.67
N SER A 165 -2.15 -13.03 5.26
CA SER A 165 -3.01 -12.76 4.09
C SER A 165 -4.47 -12.51 4.49
N MET A 166 -4.78 -12.51 5.80
CA MET A 166 -6.13 -12.44 6.33
C MET A 166 -6.90 -11.16 5.97
N PHE A 167 -6.20 -10.03 5.80
CA PHE A 167 -6.82 -8.73 5.51
C PHE A 167 -6.82 -8.36 4.03
N GLY A 168 -6.34 -9.26 3.17
CA GLY A 168 -6.04 -8.93 1.79
C GLY A 168 -4.58 -8.48 1.62
N HIS A 169 -4.23 -8.10 0.40
CA HIS A 169 -2.91 -7.54 0.09
C HIS A 169 -3.02 -6.63 -1.14
N THR A 170 -2.30 -5.51 -1.16
CA THR A 170 -2.16 -4.69 -2.36
C THR A 170 -0.74 -4.68 -2.88
N PHE A 171 -0.62 -4.56 -4.20
CA PHE A 171 0.64 -4.43 -4.92
C PHE A 171 0.42 -3.63 -6.22
N LEU A 172 1.48 -3.02 -6.76
CA LEU A 172 1.38 -2.36 -8.07
C LEU A 172 1.75 -3.34 -9.17
N ARG A 173 1.05 -3.30 -10.30
CA ARG A 173 1.49 -3.95 -11.54
C ARG A 173 2.01 -2.90 -12.51
N LEU A 174 3.20 -3.17 -13.04
CA LEU A 174 3.88 -2.41 -14.06
C LEU A 174 3.55 -3.02 -15.43
N GLU A 175 2.64 -2.42 -16.17
CA GLU A 175 2.34 -2.85 -17.54
C GLU A 175 3.50 -2.44 -18.45
N ARG A 176 4.11 -3.46 -19.06
CA ARG A 176 5.26 -3.30 -19.97
C ARG A 176 4.81 -3.31 -21.42
N SER A 177 5.55 -2.55 -22.21
CA SER A 177 5.46 -2.61 -23.67
C SER A 177 6.83 -2.82 -24.30
N GLN A 178 6.84 -3.39 -25.50
CA GLN A 178 8.01 -3.42 -26.37
C GLN A 178 7.57 -3.04 -27.78
N ASN A 179 8.28 -2.11 -28.43
CA ASN A 179 7.94 -1.59 -29.76
C ASN A 179 6.47 -1.12 -29.85
N ASN A 180 6.00 -0.38 -28.83
CA ASN A 180 4.62 0.12 -28.70
C ASN A 180 3.53 -0.97 -28.68
N LYS A 181 3.90 -2.23 -28.43
CA LYS A 181 2.96 -3.34 -28.23
C LYS A 181 2.96 -3.78 -26.78
N LYS A 182 1.76 -3.90 -26.21
CA LYS A 182 1.55 -4.49 -24.89
C LYS A 182 2.10 -5.93 -24.89
N LEU A 183 2.94 -6.24 -23.91
CA LEU A 183 3.42 -7.60 -23.70
C LEU A 183 2.32 -8.47 -23.05
N PRO A 184 2.35 -9.80 -23.22
CA PRO A 184 1.49 -10.71 -22.47
C PRO A 184 1.55 -10.47 -20.95
N ASP A 185 0.42 -10.66 -20.27
CA ASP A 185 0.28 -10.42 -18.82
C ASP A 185 1.45 -11.00 -17.99
N MET A 186 1.86 -12.22 -18.31
CA MET A 186 2.89 -12.97 -17.58
C MET A 186 4.29 -12.33 -17.64
N LEU A 187 4.52 -11.41 -18.59
CA LEU A 187 5.80 -10.72 -18.78
C LEU A 187 5.84 -9.35 -18.09
N HIS A 188 4.73 -8.91 -17.47
CA HIS A 188 4.70 -7.71 -16.65
C HIS A 188 5.43 -7.91 -15.32
N TYR A 189 5.80 -6.80 -14.68
CA TYR A 189 6.39 -6.80 -13.34
C TYR A 189 5.39 -6.28 -12.32
N THR A 190 5.67 -6.53 -11.05
CA THR A 190 4.97 -5.93 -9.92
C THR A 190 5.94 -5.19 -9.02
N VAL A 191 5.41 -4.26 -8.24
CA VAL A 191 6.09 -3.63 -7.09
C VAL A 191 5.35 -4.08 -5.85
N ASN A 192 6.05 -4.75 -4.95
CA ASN A 192 5.51 -5.20 -3.67
C ASN A 192 6.30 -4.54 -2.55
N PHE A 193 5.60 -4.13 -1.50
CA PHE A 193 6.22 -3.84 -0.22
C PHE A 193 5.89 -4.98 0.75
N ALA A 194 6.90 -5.67 1.25
CA ALA A 194 6.71 -6.86 2.08
C ALA A 194 7.76 -6.96 3.17
N ALA A 195 7.39 -7.62 4.27
CA ALA A 195 8.32 -8.03 5.31
C ALA A 195 9.34 -9.04 4.76
N GLU A 196 10.62 -8.74 4.92
CA GLU A 196 11.70 -9.67 4.70
C GLU A 196 11.86 -10.54 5.95
N THR A 197 11.80 -11.86 5.75
CA THR A 197 11.82 -12.83 6.85
C THR A 197 12.90 -13.86 6.59
N ASN A 198 13.52 -14.34 7.68
CA ASN A 198 14.62 -15.29 7.60
C ASN A 198 14.12 -16.75 7.43
N GLY A 199 12.82 -16.97 7.24
CA GLY A 199 12.20 -18.28 7.05
C GLY A 199 12.23 -19.23 8.27
N HIS A 200 12.88 -18.85 9.36
CA HIS A 200 13.07 -19.67 10.56
C HIS A 200 12.08 -19.39 11.70
N ASP A 201 11.23 -18.36 11.57
CA ASP A 201 10.28 -18.01 12.62
C ASP A 201 9.07 -18.95 12.62
N GLY A 202 8.72 -19.53 13.77
CA GLY A 202 7.48 -20.27 13.95
C GLY A 202 6.25 -19.35 13.91
N GLY A 203 5.05 -19.90 13.66
CA GLY A 203 3.83 -19.10 13.41
C GLY A 203 3.46 -18.08 14.49
N ILE A 204 3.71 -18.40 15.77
CA ILE A 204 3.47 -17.47 16.90
C ILE A 204 4.49 -16.33 16.88
N THR A 205 5.78 -16.64 16.76
CA THR A 205 6.86 -15.65 16.68
C THR A 205 6.67 -14.73 15.48
N TYR A 206 6.30 -15.30 14.33
CA TYR A 206 5.98 -14.56 13.12
C TYR A 206 4.86 -13.55 13.33
N THR A 207 3.75 -13.99 13.93
CA THR A 207 2.61 -13.12 14.21
C THR A 207 2.98 -12.01 15.20
N LEU A 208 3.67 -12.33 16.30
CA LEU A 208 4.07 -11.34 17.30
C LEU A 208 5.06 -10.31 16.75
N LYS A 209 6.09 -10.76 16.02
CA LYS A 209 7.04 -9.85 15.36
C LYS A 209 6.32 -8.96 14.34
N GLY A 210 5.41 -9.52 13.54
CA GLY A 210 4.63 -8.77 12.55
C GLY A 210 3.70 -7.73 13.17
N LEU A 211 3.10 -8.01 14.33
CA LEU A 211 2.28 -7.03 15.06
C LEU A 211 3.09 -5.92 15.72
N LEU A 212 4.37 -6.18 16.05
CA LEU A 212 5.24 -5.26 16.79
C LEU A 212 6.29 -4.56 15.90
N GLY A 213 6.21 -4.67 14.57
CA GLY A 213 7.15 -3.99 13.67
C GLY A 213 8.53 -4.63 13.59
N GLY A 214 8.64 -5.92 13.93
CA GLY A 214 9.90 -6.65 14.09
C GLY A 214 10.57 -7.13 12.81
N TYR A 215 10.00 -6.83 11.63
CA TYR A 215 10.55 -7.20 10.34
C TYR A 215 10.94 -5.98 9.52
N PRO A 216 12.08 -6.01 8.81
CA PRO A 216 12.37 -5.01 7.79
C PRO A 216 11.42 -5.20 6.60
N GLY A 217 10.73 -4.14 6.22
CA GLY A 217 9.89 -4.03 5.04
C GLY A 217 10.67 -3.40 3.91
N VAL A 218 10.63 -4.03 2.75
CA VAL A 218 11.39 -3.60 1.56
C VAL A 218 10.50 -3.58 0.32
N PHE A 219 10.81 -2.65 -0.58
CA PHE A 219 10.24 -2.65 -1.93
C PHE A 219 10.97 -3.67 -2.80
N SER A 220 10.22 -4.47 -3.53
CA SER A 220 10.77 -5.48 -4.45
C SER A 220 10.02 -5.50 -5.76
N THR A 221 10.77 -5.72 -6.85
CA THR A 221 10.22 -5.92 -8.18
C THR A 221 10.30 -7.39 -8.56
N ILE A 222 9.15 -8.03 -8.79
CA ILE A 222 9.08 -9.44 -9.18
C ILE A 222 8.17 -9.62 -10.40
N PRO A 223 8.35 -10.69 -11.20
CA PRO A 223 7.46 -10.96 -12.32
C PRO A 223 6.00 -11.18 -11.87
N PHE A 224 5.04 -10.60 -12.59
CA PHE A 224 3.61 -10.64 -12.24
C PHE A 224 3.06 -12.07 -12.15
N TYR A 225 3.58 -13.01 -12.95
CA TYR A 225 3.16 -14.40 -12.86
C TYR A 225 3.41 -15.04 -11.49
N GLN A 226 4.42 -14.58 -10.74
CA GLN A 226 4.70 -15.08 -9.40
C GLN A 226 3.62 -14.62 -8.41
N ASN A 227 3.14 -13.37 -8.52
CA ASN A 227 2.00 -12.89 -7.75
C ASN A 227 0.72 -13.67 -8.11
N ILE A 228 0.48 -13.95 -9.39
CA ILE A 228 -0.66 -14.79 -9.81
C ILE A 228 -0.53 -16.19 -9.19
N GLN A 229 0.64 -16.81 -9.28
CA GLN A 229 0.87 -18.14 -8.71
C GLN A 229 0.66 -18.15 -7.19
N LYS A 230 1.16 -17.13 -6.47
CA LYS A 230 0.99 -17.01 -5.02
C LYS A 230 -0.46 -16.76 -4.63
N TYR A 231 -1.04 -15.67 -5.09
CA TYR A 231 -2.34 -15.21 -4.60
C TYR A 231 -3.50 -15.96 -5.27
N ASN A 232 -3.49 -16.04 -6.61
CA ASN A 232 -4.62 -16.61 -7.35
C ASN A 232 -4.61 -18.14 -7.35
N HIS A 233 -3.44 -18.78 -7.42
CA HIS A 233 -3.34 -20.24 -7.47
C HIS A 233 -3.16 -20.88 -6.10
N ILE A 234 -2.08 -20.55 -5.37
CA ILE A 234 -1.76 -21.17 -4.08
C ILE A 234 -2.79 -20.80 -3.02
N GLU A 235 -3.04 -19.51 -2.84
CA GLU A 235 -3.99 -19.04 -1.82
C GLU A 235 -5.44 -19.04 -2.32
N SER A 236 -5.69 -19.33 -3.60
CA SER A 236 -7.04 -19.38 -4.20
C SER A 236 -7.85 -18.09 -3.99
N ARG A 237 -7.19 -16.93 -4.16
CA ARG A 237 -7.76 -15.60 -3.96
C ARG A 237 -8.16 -14.96 -5.28
N ASP A 238 -9.22 -14.17 -5.24
CA ASP A 238 -9.55 -13.31 -6.37
C ASP A 238 -8.59 -12.14 -6.44
N LEU A 239 -8.28 -11.70 -7.66
CA LEU A 239 -7.49 -10.52 -7.91
C LEU A 239 -8.36 -9.45 -8.58
N TRP A 240 -8.27 -8.23 -8.06
CA TRP A 240 -8.93 -7.04 -8.57
C TRP A 240 -7.86 -6.06 -9.04
N GLU A 241 -7.82 -5.77 -10.33
CA GLU A 241 -6.77 -4.97 -10.96
C GLU A 241 -7.36 -3.62 -11.37
N TYR A 242 -7.01 -2.55 -10.67
CA TYR A 242 -7.53 -1.19 -10.89
C TYR A 242 -6.52 -0.38 -11.73
N PRO A 243 -6.80 -0.09 -13.01
CA PRO A 243 -5.92 0.75 -13.82
C PRO A 243 -5.84 2.16 -13.25
N LEU A 244 -4.64 2.75 -13.22
CA LEU A 244 -4.42 4.14 -12.86
C LEU A 244 -4.22 4.99 -14.11
N ALA A 245 -5.05 6.01 -14.29
CA ALA A 245 -4.97 7.02 -15.35
C ALA A 245 -3.90 8.09 -15.05
N LEU A 246 -2.67 7.64 -14.78
CA LEU A 246 -1.52 8.50 -14.54
C LEU A 246 -0.88 8.95 -15.86
N THR A 247 -0.34 10.17 -15.88
CA THR A 247 0.46 10.67 -17.00
C THR A 247 1.85 10.00 -17.04
N ALA A 248 2.54 10.07 -18.18
CA ALA A 248 3.91 9.54 -18.31
C ALA A 248 4.87 10.14 -17.27
N SER A 249 4.79 11.45 -17.02
CA SER A 249 5.59 12.16 -16.00
C SER A 249 5.30 11.67 -14.57
N GLN A 250 4.05 11.36 -14.26
CA GLN A 250 3.68 10.79 -12.97
C GLN A 250 4.18 9.35 -12.83
N ILE A 251 4.09 8.53 -13.89
CA ILE A 251 4.68 7.18 -13.89
C ILE A 251 6.19 7.28 -13.69
N ASP A 252 6.86 8.20 -14.38
CA ASP A 252 8.28 8.46 -14.20
C ASP A 252 8.61 8.85 -12.76
N THR A 253 7.79 9.68 -12.12
CA THR A 253 7.95 10.04 -10.70
C THR A 253 7.88 8.81 -9.79
N VAL A 254 6.92 7.90 -10.01
CA VAL A 254 6.84 6.63 -9.26
C VAL A 254 8.08 5.78 -9.47
N MET A 255 8.54 5.64 -10.72
CA MET A 255 9.72 4.82 -11.03
C MET A 255 10.99 5.40 -10.43
N ASP A 256 11.14 6.73 -10.48
CA ASP A 256 12.30 7.44 -9.94
C ASP A 256 12.32 7.31 -8.42
N HIS A 257 11.18 7.49 -7.73
CA HIS A 257 11.13 7.29 -6.28
C HIS A 257 11.36 5.83 -5.88
N LEU A 258 10.78 4.88 -6.62
CA LEU A 258 10.98 3.46 -6.36
C LEU A 258 12.46 3.06 -6.42
N TRP A 259 13.23 3.67 -7.33
CA TRP A 259 14.68 3.49 -7.38
C TRP A 259 15.37 4.00 -6.11
N GLU A 260 15.01 5.19 -5.62
CA GLU A 260 15.56 5.76 -4.38
C GLU A 260 15.30 4.86 -3.17
N LEU A 261 14.10 4.28 -3.12
CA LEU A 261 13.63 3.38 -2.06
C LEU A 261 14.32 2.01 -2.08
N GLY A 262 14.94 1.62 -3.19
CA GLY A 262 15.61 0.31 -3.30
C GLY A 262 16.82 0.11 -2.38
N SER A 263 17.37 1.21 -1.82
CA SER A 263 18.54 1.18 -0.92
C SER A 263 18.19 1.32 0.56
N THR A 264 16.92 1.26 0.92
CA THR A 264 16.44 1.42 2.29
C THR A 264 15.42 0.36 2.70
N PHE A 265 15.10 0.32 3.97
CA PHE A 265 14.04 -0.48 4.55
C PHE A 265 13.27 0.36 5.57
N PHE A 266 12.09 -0.12 5.92
CA PHE A 266 11.20 0.47 6.91
C PHE A 266 10.79 -0.62 7.90
N ARG A 267 10.39 -0.29 9.13
CA ARG A 267 9.71 -1.29 9.96
C ARG A 267 8.39 -1.70 9.34
N TYR A 268 8.17 -3.01 9.24
CA TYR A 268 6.95 -3.59 8.70
C TYR A 268 6.03 -4.04 9.82
N TYR A 269 4.83 -3.48 9.84
CA TYR A 269 3.77 -3.86 10.76
C TYR A 269 2.61 -4.48 9.98
N PHE A 270 1.89 -5.43 10.57
CA PHE A 270 0.79 -6.11 9.86
C PHE A 270 -0.47 -5.24 9.73
N ILE A 271 -0.67 -4.32 10.67
CA ILE A 271 -1.95 -3.65 10.84
C ILE A 271 -1.94 -2.21 10.31
N ASP A 272 -0.83 -1.48 10.42
CA ASP A 272 -0.68 -0.06 10.05
C ASP A 272 0.37 0.13 8.93
N GLU A 273 1.67 0.24 9.26
CA GLU A 273 2.78 0.51 8.34
C GLU A 273 3.13 -0.74 7.50
N ASN A 274 2.17 -1.14 6.66
CA ASN A 274 2.17 -2.37 5.89
C ASN A 274 2.30 -2.13 4.38
N CYS A 275 2.15 -3.21 3.58
CA CYS A 275 2.17 -3.16 2.11
C CYS A 275 1.34 -2.03 1.50
N SER A 276 0.12 -1.85 1.98
CA SER A 276 -0.83 -0.91 1.39
C SER A 276 -0.50 0.52 1.77
N TYR A 277 0.02 0.75 2.97
CA TYR A 277 0.45 2.06 3.43
C TYR A 277 1.60 2.63 2.58
N PHE A 278 2.69 1.87 2.44
CA PHE A 278 3.87 2.35 1.71
C PHE A 278 3.65 2.46 0.21
N LEU A 279 2.81 1.61 -0.39
CA LEU A 279 2.40 1.76 -1.78
C LEU A 279 1.61 3.05 -2.00
N LEU A 280 0.83 3.46 -1.01
CA LEU A 280 0.02 4.66 -1.10
C LEU A 280 0.87 5.93 -0.99
N LEU A 281 1.84 5.96 -0.06
CA LEU A 281 2.83 7.03 0.01
C LEU A 281 3.67 7.13 -1.27
N LEU A 282 4.04 5.99 -1.86
CA LEU A 282 4.70 5.97 -3.17
C LEU A 282 3.85 6.63 -4.25
N LEU A 283 2.55 6.34 -4.32
CA LEU A 283 1.63 6.98 -5.29
C LEU A 283 1.38 8.46 -5.00
N GLU A 284 1.38 8.87 -3.73
CA GLU A 284 1.19 10.27 -3.32
C GLU A 284 2.28 11.19 -3.89
N THR A 285 3.48 10.66 -4.17
CA THR A 285 4.54 11.43 -4.83
C THR A 285 4.13 11.99 -6.20
N THR A 286 3.13 11.39 -6.85
CA THR A 286 2.63 11.83 -8.16
C THR A 286 1.63 12.99 -8.10
N ASP A 287 1.02 13.22 -6.93
CA ASP A 287 0.16 14.36 -6.64
C ASP A 287 0.06 14.57 -5.13
N PRO A 288 0.89 15.46 -4.58
CA PRO A 288 0.93 15.72 -3.14
C PRO A 288 -0.35 16.36 -2.60
N LEU A 289 -1.22 16.88 -3.48
CA LEU A 289 -2.50 17.45 -3.06
C LEU A 289 -3.55 16.37 -2.78
N ALA A 290 -3.32 15.13 -3.22
CA ALA A 290 -4.20 14.00 -2.97
C ALA A 290 -4.26 13.59 -1.49
N LYS A 291 -3.26 13.97 -0.67
CA LYS A 291 -3.20 13.74 0.78
C LYS A 291 -3.55 12.29 1.14
N LEU A 292 -2.75 11.37 0.62
CA LEU A 292 -3.00 9.93 0.71
C LEU A 292 -2.39 9.28 1.96
N ASP A 293 -1.95 10.08 2.93
CA ASP A 293 -1.55 9.58 4.25
C ASP A 293 -2.77 9.16 5.09
N GLN A 294 -3.03 7.85 5.15
CA GLN A 294 -4.15 7.26 5.90
C GLN A 294 -4.13 7.57 7.39
N HIS A 295 -2.97 7.84 7.97
CA HIS A 295 -2.87 8.11 9.41
C HIS A 295 -3.60 9.40 9.83
N SER A 296 -4.02 10.22 8.86
CA SER A 296 -4.90 11.36 9.09
C SER A 296 -6.39 10.99 9.30
N GLU A 297 -6.86 9.86 8.77
CA GLU A 297 -8.26 9.39 8.87
C GLU A 297 -8.42 8.18 9.82
N LEU A 298 -7.47 7.23 9.83
CA LEU A 298 -7.47 6.04 10.71
C LEU A 298 -6.03 5.75 11.21
N PRO A 299 -5.58 6.36 12.31
CA PRO A 299 -4.17 6.33 12.75
C PRO A 299 -3.66 4.97 13.26
N PHE A 300 -4.51 3.94 13.33
CA PHE A 300 -4.16 2.66 13.95
C PHE A 300 -4.28 1.46 13.01
N PHE A 301 -4.87 1.62 11.82
CA PHE A 301 -5.16 0.53 10.89
C PHE A 301 -5.10 1.01 9.43
N THR A 302 -4.34 0.30 8.60
CA THR A 302 -4.30 0.47 7.15
C THR A 302 -4.72 -0.84 6.49
N MET A 303 -6.01 -0.96 6.21
CA MET A 303 -6.52 -2.12 5.49
C MET A 303 -6.31 -1.98 3.99
N PRO A 304 -5.87 -3.04 3.29
CA PRO A 304 -5.58 -2.96 1.86
C PRO A 304 -6.75 -2.45 1.02
N LEU A 305 -7.98 -2.91 1.29
CA LEU A 305 -9.17 -2.45 0.58
C LEU A 305 -9.48 -0.97 0.83
N ASP A 306 -9.22 -0.48 2.04
CA ASP A 306 -9.45 0.93 2.40
C ASP A 306 -8.45 1.86 1.69
N THR A 307 -7.24 1.40 1.39
CA THR A 307 -6.29 2.19 0.57
C THR A 307 -6.81 2.43 -0.85
N ILE A 308 -7.49 1.44 -1.45
CA ILE A 308 -8.11 1.61 -2.76
C ILE A 308 -9.31 2.55 -2.68
N ARG A 309 -10.15 2.42 -1.64
CA ARG A 309 -11.25 3.35 -1.40
C ARG A 309 -10.74 4.79 -1.26
N MET A 310 -9.64 4.99 -0.55
CA MET A 310 -9.05 6.31 -0.39
C MET A 310 -8.49 6.85 -1.71
N LEU A 311 -7.83 6.03 -2.51
CA LEU A 311 -7.41 6.41 -3.87
C LEU A 311 -8.61 6.81 -4.74
N LYS A 312 -9.71 6.04 -4.72
CA LYS A 312 -10.94 6.36 -5.47
C LYS A 312 -11.61 7.65 -4.97
N LYS A 313 -11.53 7.94 -3.67
CA LYS A 313 -12.13 9.12 -3.03
C LYS A 313 -11.33 10.40 -3.31
N ASN A 314 -10.00 10.32 -3.21
CA ASN A 314 -9.13 11.49 -3.23
C ASN A 314 -8.49 11.76 -4.60
N THR A 315 -8.62 10.84 -5.56
CA THR A 315 -8.05 10.99 -6.91
C THR A 315 -9.05 10.63 -7.99
N SER A 316 -8.82 11.12 -9.20
CA SER A 316 -9.57 10.73 -10.40
C SER A 316 -8.87 9.65 -11.22
N TRP A 317 -7.78 9.06 -10.72
CA TRP A 317 -6.94 8.15 -11.50
C TRP A 317 -7.51 6.75 -11.60
N VAL A 318 -8.28 6.32 -10.60
CA VAL A 318 -8.68 4.92 -10.47
C VAL A 318 -9.80 4.60 -11.47
N GLY A 319 -9.47 3.83 -12.50
CA GLY A 319 -10.43 3.33 -13.48
C GLY A 319 -11.22 2.10 -12.98
N PRO A 320 -12.16 1.59 -13.80
CA PRO A 320 -12.97 0.43 -13.44
C PRO A 320 -12.09 -0.82 -13.26
N PRO A 321 -12.36 -1.65 -12.23
CA PRO A 321 -11.53 -2.81 -11.95
C PRO A 321 -11.67 -3.91 -13.00
N GLN A 322 -10.57 -4.61 -13.23
CA GLN A 322 -10.55 -5.89 -13.94
C GLN A 322 -10.55 -7.01 -12.91
N TYR A 323 -11.54 -7.90 -13.01
CA TYR A 323 -11.68 -9.05 -12.11
C TYR A 323 -10.99 -10.28 -12.69
N ARG A 324 -10.12 -10.90 -11.89
CA ARG A 324 -9.50 -12.19 -12.18
C ARG A 324 -9.90 -13.19 -11.08
N PRO A 325 -10.80 -14.14 -11.37
CA PRO A 325 -11.26 -15.10 -10.39
C PRO A 325 -10.13 -16.03 -9.94
N ALA A 326 -10.16 -16.49 -8.69
CA ALA A 326 -9.32 -17.56 -8.19
C ALA A 326 -9.38 -18.79 -9.11
N ILE A 327 -8.24 -19.45 -9.37
CA ILE A 327 -8.20 -20.66 -10.20
C ILE A 327 -9.11 -21.78 -9.65
N GLU A 328 -9.28 -21.84 -8.33
CA GLU A 328 -10.22 -22.76 -7.66
C GLU A 328 -11.66 -22.51 -8.16
N LYS A 329 -12.10 -21.25 -8.21
CA LYS A 329 -13.44 -20.87 -8.70
C LYS A 329 -13.60 -21.20 -10.18
N VAL A 330 -12.55 -20.94 -10.99
CA VAL A 330 -12.53 -21.29 -12.41
C VAL A 330 -12.73 -22.79 -12.60
N PHE A 331 -11.97 -23.62 -11.86
CA PHE A 331 -12.10 -25.07 -11.90
C PHE A 331 -13.52 -25.53 -11.54
N PHE A 332 -14.08 -25.04 -10.44
CA PHE A 332 -15.40 -25.48 -9.98
C PHE A 332 -16.52 -25.08 -10.93
N GLU A 333 -16.50 -23.85 -11.48
CA GLU A 333 -17.50 -23.42 -12.44
C GLU A 333 -17.43 -24.20 -13.74
N ARG A 334 -16.22 -24.46 -14.26
CA ARG A 334 -16.04 -25.30 -15.46
C ARG A 334 -16.46 -26.74 -15.21
N TYR A 335 -16.05 -27.31 -14.07
CA TYR A 335 -16.43 -28.67 -13.68
C TYR A 335 -17.95 -28.81 -13.52
N ARG A 336 -18.65 -27.78 -13.00
CA ARG A 336 -20.11 -27.77 -12.85
C ARG A 336 -20.82 -27.89 -14.20
N GLN A 337 -20.32 -27.20 -15.23
CA GLN A 337 -20.85 -27.19 -16.60
C GLN A 337 -20.65 -28.52 -17.35
N LEU A 338 -19.74 -29.38 -16.92
CA LEU A 338 -19.50 -30.68 -17.57
C LEU A 338 -20.69 -31.65 -17.43
N GLN A 339 -20.95 -32.42 -18.49
CA GLN A 339 -21.91 -33.52 -18.48
C GLN A 339 -21.40 -34.75 -17.71
N ARG A 340 -22.27 -35.73 -17.44
CA ARG A 340 -21.92 -36.93 -16.67
C ARG A 340 -20.70 -37.69 -17.21
N LYS A 341 -20.62 -37.89 -18.54
CA LYS A 341 -19.48 -38.58 -19.19
C LYS A 341 -18.18 -37.77 -19.05
N GLN A 342 -18.25 -36.46 -19.25
CA GLN A 342 -17.11 -35.55 -19.08
C GLN A 342 -16.62 -35.52 -17.63
N LYS A 343 -17.52 -35.38 -16.65
CA LYS A 343 -17.18 -35.45 -15.21
C LYS A 343 -16.52 -36.77 -14.83
N LYS A 344 -16.88 -37.88 -15.48
CA LYS A 344 -16.20 -39.17 -15.29
C LYS A 344 -14.77 -39.11 -15.87
N ALA A 345 -14.62 -38.70 -17.12
CA ALA A 345 -13.31 -38.56 -17.77
C ALA A 345 -12.38 -37.60 -17.00
N THR A 346 -12.88 -36.44 -16.57
CA THR A 346 -12.12 -35.47 -15.76
C THR A 346 -11.64 -36.12 -14.46
N ARG A 347 -12.50 -36.84 -13.72
CA ARG A 347 -12.09 -37.51 -12.47
C ARG A 347 -10.93 -38.50 -12.68
N HIS A 348 -10.91 -39.23 -13.79
CA HIS A 348 -9.78 -40.10 -14.14
C HIS A 348 -8.51 -39.29 -14.44
N LEU A 349 -8.64 -38.16 -15.17
CA LEU A 349 -7.51 -37.26 -15.42
C LEU A 349 -6.96 -36.67 -14.12
N LEU A 350 -7.80 -36.29 -13.16
CA LEU A 350 -7.35 -35.76 -11.86
C LEU A 350 -6.55 -36.81 -11.06
N GLN A 351 -6.83 -38.09 -11.29
CA GLN A 351 -6.06 -39.23 -10.77
C GLN A 351 -4.85 -39.61 -11.64
N LYS A 352 -4.46 -38.74 -12.58
CA LYS A 352 -3.33 -38.90 -13.48
C LYS A 352 -3.48 -40.06 -14.48
N THR A 353 -4.71 -40.34 -14.93
CA THR A 353 -5.02 -41.42 -15.88
C THR A 353 -5.93 -40.98 -17.01
N PHE A 354 -5.65 -41.40 -18.25
CA PHE A 354 -6.58 -41.27 -19.38
C PHE A 354 -7.46 -42.52 -19.44
N ASP A 355 -8.78 -42.34 -19.34
CA ASP A 355 -9.76 -43.43 -19.37
C ASP A 355 -10.40 -43.55 -20.78
N PRO A 356 -10.85 -44.75 -21.22
CA PRO A 356 -11.53 -44.92 -22.51
C PRO A 356 -12.73 -43.99 -22.72
N THR A 357 -13.40 -43.56 -21.64
CA THR A 357 -14.49 -42.58 -21.74
C THR A 357 -14.07 -41.24 -22.31
N TYR A 358 -12.80 -40.83 -22.18
CA TYR A 358 -12.28 -39.61 -22.81
C TYR A 358 -12.22 -39.74 -24.35
N VAL A 359 -11.82 -40.91 -24.86
CA VAL A 359 -11.70 -41.16 -26.31
C VAL A 359 -13.07 -41.14 -26.99
N GLN A 360 -14.13 -41.50 -26.26
CA GLN A 360 -15.51 -41.52 -26.76
C GLN A 360 -16.20 -40.13 -26.76
N LEU A 361 -15.54 -39.10 -26.23
CA LEU A 361 -16.08 -37.74 -26.21
C LEU A 361 -15.87 -37.05 -27.56
N SER A 362 -16.76 -36.12 -27.91
CA SER A 362 -16.53 -35.26 -29.07
C SER A 362 -15.30 -34.36 -28.84
N PRO A 363 -14.65 -33.83 -29.90
CA PRO A 363 -13.49 -32.95 -29.75
C PRO A 363 -13.73 -31.75 -28.83
N LYS A 364 -14.95 -31.18 -28.87
CA LYS A 364 -15.37 -30.12 -27.93
C LYS A 364 -15.37 -30.61 -26.48
N GLN A 365 -16.00 -31.75 -26.23
CA GLN A 365 -16.09 -32.31 -24.88
C GLN A 365 -14.73 -32.72 -24.33
N GLN A 366 -13.82 -33.20 -25.20
CA GLN A 366 -12.44 -33.49 -24.85
C GLN A 366 -11.67 -32.23 -24.45
N ALA A 367 -11.79 -31.15 -25.24
CA ALA A 367 -11.18 -29.87 -24.92
C ALA A 367 -11.65 -29.34 -23.55
N GLU A 368 -12.95 -29.39 -23.27
CA GLU A 368 -13.51 -29.02 -21.97
C GLU A 368 -12.96 -29.92 -20.83
N VAL A 369 -12.86 -31.23 -21.05
CA VAL A 369 -12.29 -32.14 -20.04
C VAL A 369 -10.81 -31.82 -19.75
N LEU A 370 -10.02 -31.52 -20.78
CA LEU A 370 -8.61 -31.13 -20.64
C LEU A 370 -8.47 -29.76 -19.97
N ASP A 371 -9.23 -28.75 -20.40
CA ASP A 371 -9.19 -27.40 -19.84
C ASP A 371 -9.52 -27.42 -18.34
N THR A 372 -10.57 -28.17 -17.94
CA THR A 372 -10.92 -28.35 -16.53
C THR A 372 -9.80 -29.05 -15.74
N ALA A 373 -9.13 -30.04 -16.33
CA ALA A 373 -8.01 -30.73 -15.69
C ALA A 373 -6.79 -29.81 -15.56
N ILE A 374 -6.50 -28.97 -16.55
CA ILE A 374 -5.43 -27.97 -16.51
C ILE A 374 -5.64 -27.00 -15.34
N ASP A 375 -6.87 -26.50 -15.17
CA ASP A 375 -7.20 -25.59 -14.05
C ASP A 375 -7.01 -26.29 -12.70
N TYR A 376 -7.47 -27.54 -12.57
CA TYR A 376 -7.26 -28.34 -11.35
C TYR A 376 -5.78 -28.49 -11.02
N PHE A 377 -4.96 -28.80 -12.02
CA PHE A 377 -3.53 -28.98 -11.82
C PHE A 377 -2.80 -27.67 -11.56
N ALA A 378 -3.26 -26.55 -12.12
CA ALA A 378 -2.76 -25.22 -11.77
C ALA A 378 -3.11 -24.85 -10.31
N TRP A 379 -4.27 -25.31 -9.83
CA TRP A 379 -4.74 -25.12 -8.46
C TRP A 379 -4.05 -26.02 -7.43
N VAL A 380 -3.86 -27.32 -7.68
CA VAL A 380 -3.38 -28.26 -6.65
C VAL A 380 -1.88 -28.52 -6.72
N GLU A 381 -1.26 -28.38 -7.90
CA GLU A 381 0.17 -28.65 -8.08
C GLU A 381 0.94 -27.34 -8.29
N HIS A 382 1.45 -26.79 -7.19
CA HIS A 382 2.13 -25.49 -7.16
C HIS A 382 3.60 -25.50 -7.62
N HIS A 383 4.09 -26.62 -8.12
CA HIS A 383 5.48 -26.76 -8.55
C HIS A 383 5.77 -25.87 -9.79
N HIS A 384 6.93 -25.21 -9.78
CA HIS A 384 7.39 -24.44 -10.95
C HIS A 384 7.54 -25.34 -12.19
N ALA A 385 8.03 -26.56 -12.01
CA ALA A 385 8.16 -27.53 -13.09
C ALA A 385 6.87 -28.34 -13.27
N LYS A 386 6.33 -28.35 -14.50
CA LYS A 386 5.19 -29.20 -14.84
C LYS A 386 5.58 -30.68 -14.86
N THR A 387 4.76 -31.52 -14.23
CA THR A 387 4.93 -32.97 -14.22
C THR A 387 4.78 -33.56 -15.63
N PRO A 388 5.35 -34.75 -15.93
CA PRO A 388 5.17 -35.39 -17.23
C PRO A 388 3.70 -35.55 -17.62
N PHE A 389 2.82 -35.81 -16.65
CA PHE A 389 1.39 -35.94 -16.89
C PHE A 389 0.72 -34.61 -17.24
N GLN A 390 1.04 -33.52 -16.52
CA GLN A 390 0.58 -32.18 -16.87
C GLN A 390 1.02 -31.77 -18.28
N LYS A 391 2.29 -32.03 -18.62
CA LYS A 391 2.82 -31.80 -19.99
C LYS A 391 2.04 -32.58 -21.03
N LYS A 392 1.69 -33.84 -20.76
CA LYS A 392 0.85 -34.66 -21.64
C LYS A 392 -0.53 -34.03 -21.87
N ILE A 393 -1.22 -33.58 -20.82
CA ILE A 393 -2.51 -32.89 -20.95
C ILE A 393 -2.38 -31.61 -21.78
N LEU A 394 -1.36 -30.79 -21.51
CA LEU A 394 -1.11 -29.56 -22.27
C LEU A 394 -0.83 -29.84 -23.75
N LEU A 395 -0.05 -30.89 -24.06
CA LEU A 395 0.24 -31.33 -25.43
C LEU A 395 -1.01 -31.86 -26.14
N GLU A 396 -1.86 -32.63 -25.46
CA GLU A 396 -3.14 -33.05 -26.03
C GLU A 396 -4.05 -31.84 -26.31
N ARG A 397 -4.07 -30.86 -25.40
CA ARG A 397 -4.88 -29.65 -25.57
C ARG A 397 -4.36 -28.75 -26.69
N SER A 398 -3.04 -28.65 -26.88
CA SER A 398 -2.42 -27.81 -27.91
C SER A 398 -2.64 -28.33 -29.33
N LYS A 399 -2.92 -29.63 -29.49
CA LYS A 399 -3.28 -30.24 -30.78
C LYS A 399 -4.70 -29.88 -31.22
N MET A 400 -5.54 -29.38 -30.32
CA MET A 400 -6.94 -29.08 -30.58
C MET A 400 -7.13 -27.63 -31.02
N THR A 401 -7.81 -27.44 -32.15
CA THR A 401 -8.20 -26.10 -32.67
C THR A 401 -9.52 -25.59 -32.09
N VAL A 402 -10.17 -26.39 -31.24
CA VAL A 402 -11.46 -26.02 -30.63
C VAL A 402 -11.24 -24.90 -29.61
N PRO A 403 -11.89 -23.73 -29.77
CA PRO A 403 -11.80 -22.66 -28.79
C PRO A 403 -12.51 -23.04 -27.50
N ASN A 404 -12.17 -22.34 -26.42
CA ASN A 404 -12.87 -22.50 -25.16
C ASN A 404 -14.33 -21.99 -25.27
N GLN A 405 -15.31 -22.81 -24.84
CA GLN A 405 -16.74 -22.51 -24.94
C GLN A 405 -17.47 -22.49 -23.59
N TYR A 406 -16.75 -22.38 -22.47
CA TYR A 406 -17.43 -22.21 -21.18
C TYR A 406 -18.22 -20.90 -21.12
N THR A 407 -19.34 -20.92 -20.38
CA THR A 407 -20.00 -19.67 -20.01
C THR A 407 -19.08 -18.84 -19.14
N SER A 408 -19.18 -17.50 -19.26
CA SER A 408 -18.43 -16.60 -18.40
C SER A 408 -18.72 -16.87 -16.93
N ILE A 409 -17.68 -16.76 -16.11
CA ILE A 409 -17.81 -16.84 -14.66
C ILE A 409 -18.50 -15.54 -14.21
N SER A 410 -19.43 -15.64 -13.26
CA SER A 410 -20.10 -14.48 -12.71
C SER A 410 -19.07 -13.50 -12.14
N HIS A 411 -19.17 -12.24 -12.53
CA HIS A 411 -18.35 -11.18 -11.97
C HIS A 411 -19.03 -10.67 -10.68
N PRO A 412 -18.40 -10.83 -9.52
CA PRO A 412 -18.88 -10.17 -8.30
C PRO A 412 -18.81 -8.65 -8.45
N LYS A 413 -19.46 -7.94 -7.52
CA LYS A 413 -19.36 -6.48 -7.43
C LYS A 413 -17.96 -6.07 -6.94
N ASP A 414 -17.53 -4.87 -7.32
CA ASP A 414 -16.27 -4.27 -6.88
C ASP A 414 -16.20 -4.28 -5.33
N PRO A 415 -15.16 -4.85 -4.71
CA PRO A 415 -15.04 -4.91 -3.25
C PRO A 415 -15.07 -3.55 -2.58
N THR A 416 -14.68 -2.49 -3.28
CA THR A 416 -14.73 -1.13 -2.73
C THR A 416 -16.16 -0.64 -2.47
N GLU A 417 -17.18 -1.25 -3.10
CA GLU A 417 -18.60 -1.03 -2.85
C GLU A 417 -19.14 -1.78 -1.62
N GLY A 418 -18.32 -2.64 -1.00
CA GLY A 418 -18.63 -3.32 0.26
C GLY A 418 -18.73 -2.37 1.45
N HIS A 419 -19.13 -2.90 2.61
CA HIS A 419 -19.18 -2.10 3.83
C HIS A 419 -17.78 -1.65 4.27
N GLN A 420 -17.75 -0.59 5.09
CA GLN A 420 -16.53 -0.05 5.70
C GLN A 420 -16.02 -0.96 6.82
N THR A 421 -14.74 -0.83 7.15
CA THR A 421 -14.03 -1.67 8.14
C THR A 421 -14.48 -1.40 9.58
N LEU A 422 -14.54 -0.12 9.98
CA LEU A 422 -14.99 0.30 11.30
C LEU A 422 -16.52 0.24 11.40
N ARG A 423 -17.03 -0.41 12.44
CA ARG A 423 -18.46 -0.43 12.76
C ARG A 423 -18.71 0.03 14.19
N ILE A 424 -19.60 1.01 14.34
CA ILE A 424 -20.16 1.43 15.62
C ILE A 424 -21.66 1.15 15.57
N GLY A 425 -22.16 0.40 16.55
CA GLY A 425 -23.57 0.04 16.67
C GLY A 425 -24.15 0.49 18.00
N LEU A 426 -25.35 1.05 17.97
CA LEU A 426 -26.16 1.32 19.15
C LEU A 426 -27.43 0.49 19.05
N GLY A 427 -27.82 -0.15 20.15
CA GLY A 427 -28.98 -1.03 20.15
C GLY A 427 -29.76 -0.96 21.45
N TYR A 428 -31.06 -1.21 21.36
CA TYR A 428 -31.93 -1.42 22.51
C TYR A 428 -32.36 -2.88 22.54
N GLN A 429 -32.35 -3.49 23.72
CA GLN A 429 -32.75 -4.88 23.92
C GLN A 429 -33.66 -4.99 25.14
N TYR A 430 -34.76 -5.71 25.01
CA TYR A 430 -35.60 -6.14 26.13
C TYR A 430 -35.42 -7.64 26.33
N MET A 431 -34.98 -8.06 27.52
CA MET A 431 -34.68 -9.45 27.86
C MET A 431 -34.87 -9.65 29.37
N ASP A 432 -35.49 -10.75 29.79
CA ASP A 432 -35.73 -11.08 31.20
C ASP A 432 -36.38 -9.94 32.00
N GLN A 433 -37.42 -9.33 31.43
CA GLN A 433 -38.14 -8.18 32.00
C GLN A 433 -37.26 -6.95 32.29
N SER A 434 -36.06 -6.90 31.73
CA SER A 434 -35.15 -5.77 31.85
C SER A 434 -34.87 -5.12 30.50
N HIS A 435 -34.69 -3.82 30.52
CA HIS A 435 -34.33 -2.99 29.39
C HIS A 435 -32.82 -2.76 29.35
N TYR A 436 -32.24 -2.85 28.16
CA TYR A 436 -30.80 -2.71 27.95
C TYR A 436 -30.49 -1.77 26.80
N ALA A 437 -29.54 -0.88 27.01
CA ALA A 437 -28.83 -0.19 25.94
C ALA A 437 -27.52 -0.93 25.63
N ASN A 438 -27.21 -1.09 24.35
CA ASN A 438 -26.04 -1.81 23.85
C ASN A 438 -25.18 -0.88 23.01
N LEU A 439 -23.87 -0.96 23.22
CA LEU A 439 -22.85 -0.33 22.38
C LEU A 439 -21.99 -1.44 21.79
N HIS A 440 -21.91 -1.47 20.47
CA HIS A 440 -21.05 -2.36 19.70
C HIS A 440 -19.97 -1.54 19.01
N LEU A 441 -18.72 -1.96 19.13
CA LEU A 441 -17.59 -1.39 18.41
C LEU A 441 -16.80 -2.54 17.80
N ARG A 442 -16.52 -2.46 16.51
CA ARG A 442 -15.63 -3.40 15.81
C ARG A 442 -14.66 -2.60 14.96
N LEU A 443 -13.37 -2.76 15.22
CA LEU A 443 -12.33 -1.99 14.52
C LEU A 443 -12.05 -2.54 13.13
N ALA A 444 -12.00 -3.86 12.97
CA ALA A 444 -11.90 -4.58 11.70
C ALA A 444 -12.47 -6.01 11.85
N TYR A 445 -12.73 -6.79 10.82
CA TYR A 445 -12.74 -6.49 9.39
C TYR A 445 -14.14 -6.75 8.81
N HIS A 446 -14.72 -7.93 9.04
CA HIS A 446 -16.03 -8.37 8.51
C HIS A 446 -16.60 -9.52 9.36
N ASP A 447 -17.91 -9.51 9.65
CA ASP A 447 -18.64 -10.61 10.27
C ASP A 447 -19.63 -11.28 9.30
N LEU A 448 -20.15 -12.46 9.67
CA LEU A 448 -21.10 -13.21 8.85
C LEU A 448 -22.49 -12.54 8.69
N LEU A 449 -22.78 -11.48 9.45
CA LEU A 449 -24.04 -10.73 9.39
C LEU A 449 -23.94 -9.50 8.48
N ASP A 450 -22.71 -9.07 8.14
CA ASP A 450 -22.47 -7.99 7.21
C ASP A 450 -22.79 -8.43 5.76
N SER A 451 -22.96 -7.43 4.87
CA SER A 451 -23.11 -7.69 3.44
C SER A 451 -21.85 -8.39 2.89
N PRO A 452 -21.97 -9.49 2.13
CA PRO A 452 -20.82 -10.21 1.59
C PRO A 452 -20.17 -9.54 0.37
N ILE A 453 -20.62 -8.34 -0.03
CA ILE A 453 -20.04 -7.63 -1.18
C ILE A 453 -18.58 -7.29 -0.87
N GLY A 454 -17.65 -7.86 -1.63
CA GLY A 454 -16.21 -7.64 -1.45
C GLY A 454 -15.51 -8.55 -0.44
N PHE A 455 -16.26 -9.43 0.22
CA PHE A 455 -15.76 -10.33 1.25
C PHE A 455 -16.18 -11.78 0.93
N ASP A 456 -15.51 -12.75 1.53
CA ASP A 456 -15.91 -14.16 1.38
C ASP A 456 -17.12 -14.46 2.29
N PRO A 457 -18.29 -14.83 1.71
CA PRO A 457 -19.54 -15.03 2.45
C PRO A 457 -19.52 -16.20 3.45
N VAL A 458 -18.49 -17.05 3.42
CA VAL A 458 -18.35 -18.16 4.37
C VAL A 458 -17.19 -17.95 5.34
N SER A 459 -16.73 -16.70 5.48
CA SER A 459 -15.63 -16.36 6.39
C SER A 459 -15.95 -15.12 7.23
N GLN A 460 -15.46 -15.10 8.45
CA GLN A 460 -15.46 -13.94 9.33
C GLN A 460 -14.06 -13.71 9.87
N VAL A 461 -13.69 -12.43 9.95
CA VAL A 461 -12.46 -11.96 10.57
C VAL A 461 -12.80 -10.70 11.34
N GLU A 462 -12.78 -10.81 12.67
CA GLU A 462 -12.93 -9.69 13.57
C GLU A 462 -11.65 -9.48 14.35
N PHE A 463 -11.21 -8.23 14.42
CA PHE A 463 -10.11 -7.74 15.23
C PHE A 463 -10.64 -6.60 16.09
N PHE A 464 -10.44 -6.74 17.41
CA PHE A 464 -10.94 -5.83 18.42
C PHE A 464 -12.43 -5.53 18.27
N SER A 465 -13.24 -6.48 18.75
CA SER A 465 -14.68 -6.31 18.93
C SER A 465 -15.00 -6.06 20.40
N PHE A 466 -15.87 -5.10 20.68
CA PHE A 466 -16.33 -4.75 22.01
C PHE A 466 -17.86 -4.61 22.02
N HIS A 467 -18.50 -5.27 22.98
CA HIS A 467 -19.92 -5.13 23.26
C HIS A 467 -20.10 -4.73 24.72
N GLY A 468 -20.50 -3.48 24.93
CA GLY A 468 -20.94 -2.96 26.22
C GLY A 468 -22.46 -3.04 26.34
N ARG A 469 -22.96 -3.40 27.52
CA ARG A 469 -24.38 -3.44 27.84
C ARG A 469 -24.66 -2.67 29.12
N LEU A 470 -25.63 -1.76 29.06
CA LEU A 470 -26.16 -1.01 30.20
C LEU A 470 -27.58 -1.51 30.50
N ASN A 471 -27.81 -2.12 31.66
CA ASN A 471 -29.15 -2.35 32.18
C ASN A 471 -29.74 -0.99 32.60
N LEU A 472 -30.87 -0.60 31.99
CA LEU A 472 -31.50 0.70 32.18
C LEU A 472 -32.31 0.76 33.48
N ASP A 473 -32.86 -0.36 33.93
CA ASP A 473 -33.68 -0.44 35.16
C ASP A 473 -32.79 -0.41 36.42
N ALA A 474 -31.68 -1.13 36.39
CA ALA A 474 -30.72 -1.23 37.49
C ALA A 474 -29.53 -0.24 37.36
N VAL A 475 -29.44 0.50 36.25
CA VAL A 475 -28.34 1.43 35.91
C VAL A 475 -26.97 0.76 36.07
N LYS A 476 -26.84 -0.45 35.54
CA LYS A 476 -25.62 -1.27 35.67
C LYS A 476 -25.00 -1.53 34.31
N ALA A 477 -23.81 -0.99 34.09
CA ALA A 477 -23.00 -1.27 32.92
C ALA A 477 -22.18 -2.55 33.12
N ARG A 478 -22.06 -3.34 32.07
CA ARG A 478 -21.17 -4.50 32.00
C ARG A 478 -20.59 -4.65 30.61
N VAL A 479 -19.40 -5.19 30.52
CA VAL A 479 -18.87 -5.72 29.25
C VAL A 479 -19.58 -7.04 29.00
N ALA A 480 -20.33 -7.12 27.90
CA ALA A 480 -20.99 -8.35 27.48
C ALA A 480 -20.02 -9.25 26.70
N GLU A 481 -19.20 -8.64 25.85
CA GLU A 481 -18.18 -9.31 25.05
C GLU A 481 -17.01 -8.37 24.76
N PHE A 482 -15.80 -8.91 24.74
CA PHE A 482 -14.60 -8.26 24.25
C PHE A 482 -13.72 -9.31 23.56
N LYS A 483 -13.55 -9.21 22.24
CA LYS A 483 -12.73 -10.14 21.45
C LYS A 483 -11.53 -9.40 20.88
N ILE A 484 -10.34 -9.96 21.05
CA ILE A 484 -9.12 -9.44 20.44
C ILE A 484 -9.06 -9.88 18.98
N VAL A 485 -9.27 -11.17 18.73
CA VAL A 485 -9.42 -11.73 17.39
C VAL A 485 -10.45 -12.85 17.41
N GLU A 486 -11.30 -12.87 16.38
CA GLU A 486 -12.20 -13.98 16.06
C GLU A 486 -12.15 -14.27 14.56
N ILE A 487 -11.94 -15.53 14.22
CA ILE A 487 -11.83 -15.99 12.84
C ILE A 487 -12.72 -17.21 12.70
N VAL A 488 -13.67 -17.12 11.76
CA VAL A 488 -14.55 -18.23 11.43
C VAL A 488 -14.35 -18.58 9.96
N SER A 489 -14.15 -19.86 9.67
CA SER A 489 -14.06 -20.40 8.31
C SER A 489 -15.09 -21.52 8.16
N LEU A 490 -16.10 -21.30 7.33
CA LEU A 490 -17.24 -22.20 7.13
C LEU A 490 -17.22 -22.90 5.76
N TYR A 491 -16.03 -23.13 5.19
CA TYR A 491 -15.94 -23.81 3.90
C TYR A 491 -16.52 -25.23 3.98
N PRO A 492 -17.48 -25.58 3.11
CA PRO A 492 -18.06 -26.92 3.12
C PRO A 492 -17.01 -27.97 2.73
N TYR A 493 -17.06 -29.12 3.40
CA TYR A 493 -16.20 -30.24 3.04
C TYR A 493 -16.55 -30.75 1.64
N GLN A 494 -15.56 -30.77 0.75
CA GLN A 494 -15.68 -31.35 -0.58
C GLN A 494 -14.55 -32.35 -0.82
N LYS A 495 -14.83 -33.45 -1.52
CA LYS A 495 -13.84 -34.51 -1.78
C LYS A 495 -12.58 -34.01 -2.51
N GLN A 496 -12.74 -32.96 -3.32
CA GLN A 496 -11.69 -32.34 -4.12
C GLN A 496 -10.79 -31.41 -3.30
N THR A 497 -11.36 -30.65 -2.35
CA THR A 497 -10.63 -29.65 -1.55
C THR A 497 -10.17 -30.19 -0.21
N LYS A 498 -10.93 -31.11 0.38
CA LYS A 498 -10.78 -31.61 1.77
C LYS A 498 -10.65 -30.49 2.82
N LYS A 499 -11.16 -29.29 2.52
CA LYS A 499 -11.21 -28.17 3.48
C LYS A 499 -12.14 -28.55 4.64
N ILE A 500 -11.74 -28.22 5.86
CA ILE A 500 -12.54 -28.37 7.07
C ILE A 500 -12.92 -27.00 7.60
N SER A 501 -14.12 -26.87 8.15
CA SER A 501 -14.54 -25.66 8.85
C SER A 501 -13.84 -25.56 10.21
N TRP A 502 -13.50 -24.34 10.63
CA TRP A 502 -12.81 -24.09 11.90
C TRP A 502 -13.17 -22.70 12.45
N ASN A 503 -12.98 -22.53 13.76
CA ASN A 503 -13.15 -21.25 14.47
C ASN A 503 -12.01 -21.09 15.48
N VAL A 504 -11.41 -19.89 15.51
CA VAL A 504 -10.51 -19.45 16.59
C VAL A 504 -11.05 -18.13 17.14
N SER A 505 -11.28 -18.07 18.44
CA SER A 505 -11.77 -16.88 19.13
C SER A 505 -10.97 -16.65 20.41
N THR A 506 -10.56 -15.40 20.65
CA THR A 506 -9.79 -15.01 21.84
C THR A 506 -10.39 -13.75 22.46
N GLY A 507 -10.62 -13.79 23.77
CA GLY A 507 -11.20 -12.69 24.49
C GLY A 507 -12.04 -13.13 25.68
N TYR A 508 -13.04 -12.31 25.97
CA TYR A 508 -13.98 -12.44 27.07
C TYR A 508 -15.40 -12.40 26.53
N GLN A 509 -16.25 -13.33 26.94
CA GLN A 509 -17.68 -13.31 26.64
C GLN A 509 -18.46 -13.72 27.89
N THR A 510 -19.45 -12.92 28.26
CA THR A 510 -20.39 -13.30 29.32
C THR A 510 -21.33 -14.38 28.78
N GLN A 511 -21.30 -15.57 29.38
CA GLN A 511 -22.35 -16.56 29.13
C GLN A 511 -23.60 -16.20 29.93
N PRO A 512 -24.79 -16.16 29.29
CA PRO A 512 -26.03 -16.21 30.04
C PRO A 512 -26.07 -17.58 30.74
N VAL A 513 -26.09 -17.58 32.06
CA VAL A 513 -26.42 -18.80 32.81
C VAL A 513 -27.92 -18.99 32.63
N ALA A 514 -28.32 -20.07 31.97
CA ALA A 514 -29.73 -20.46 31.96
C ALA A 514 -30.11 -20.81 33.41
N SER A 515 -30.93 -19.96 34.03
CA SER A 515 -31.52 -20.18 35.35
C SER A 515 -32.87 -20.84 35.22
#